data_AF-A0A7C1PKR5-F1
#
_entry.id   AF-A0A7C1PKR5-F1
#
_cell.length_a   1.000
_cell.length_b   1.000
_cell.length_c   1.000
_cell.angle_alpha   90.00
_cell.angle_beta   90.00
_cell.angle_gamma   90.00
#
_symmetry.space_group_name_H-M   'P 1'
#
loop_
_entity.id
_entity.type
_entity.pdbx_description
1 polymer ?
#
loop_
_entity_poly.entity_id
_entity_poly.type
_entity_poly.pdbx_seq_one_letter_code
_entity_poly.pdbx_strand_id
1 'polypeptide(L)'
;MDHYVKLIWLITLSFLLLGVSGVWFYKEFNPEWKQHQRTEIQENEALKGKRLEIKQILLKGEGLWSNQESGPRVDRCMTCHIDEEKLVKLHPKELPIPYDVYGCTVCHGGNGRALESEPAHEHMYSDRDAMQEGRYSADEFIKMWKRLRVLNPEEEIRLRRESFFGPTGQYQLYVGNKECVECHKKTNPEHVNRWSATKFKTFERIEKEPDYKNGDASYKKQCYKCHTTGYREDKGIYAAKGVGCESCHGPGEVYAYLMQAVREESDVEQGQKLAKISFDFNICGDCHIPKRHEMRQKNKKNIKAGEN
;
A
#
# COMPACT_ATOMS: atom_id res chain seq x y z
N MET A 1 69.05 43.50 -2.72
CA MET A 1 68.22 42.51 -1.98
C MET A 1 66.81 42.38 -2.54
N ASP A 2 66.14 43.49 -2.86
CA ASP A 2 64.72 43.52 -3.27
C ASP A 2 64.38 42.71 -4.55
N HIS A 3 65.27 42.68 -5.56
CA HIS A 3 65.03 41.92 -6.80
C HIS A 3 65.10 40.41 -6.64
N TYR A 4 65.94 39.88 -5.74
CA TYR A 4 66.06 38.44 -5.49
C TYR A 4 64.84 37.89 -4.73
N VAL A 5 64.31 38.68 -3.79
CA VAL A 5 63.07 38.34 -3.06
C VAL A 5 61.88 38.30 -4.03
N LYS A 6 61.77 39.27 -4.93
CA LYS A 6 60.75 39.29 -6.01
C LYS A 6 60.88 38.10 -6.96
N LEU A 7 62.11 37.72 -7.33
CA LEU A 7 62.37 36.57 -8.19
C LEU A 7 61.97 35.25 -7.52
N ILE A 8 62.31 35.07 -6.23
CA ILE A 8 61.91 33.88 -5.45
C ILE A 8 60.38 33.80 -5.36
N TRP A 9 59.69 34.91 -5.08
CA TRP A 9 58.23 34.95 -5.05
C TRP A 9 57.60 34.59 -6.39
N LEU A 10 58.10 35.13 -7.50
CA LEU A 10 57.60 34.78 -8.84
C LEU A 10 57.80 33.30 -9.16
N ILE A 11 58.96 32.74 -8.83
CA ILE A 11 59.25 31.32 -9.04
C ILE A 11 58.30 30.45 -8.20
N THR A 12 58.15 30.76 -6.91
CA THR A 12 57.25 30.01 -6.02
C THR A 12 55.79 30.09 -6.48
N LEU A 13 55.31 31.27 -6.89
CA LEU A 13 53.96 31.46 -7.40
C LEU A 13 53.75 30.69 -8.71
N SER A 14 54.76 30.67 -9.59
CA SER A 14 54.69 29.96 -10.86
C SER A 14 54.65 28.43 -10.66
N PHE A 15 55.41 27.89 -9.72
CA PHE A 15 55.33 26.48 -9.34
C PHE A 15 53.99 26.13 -8.68
N LEU A 16 53.46 27.03 -7.86
CA LEU A 16 52.15 26.85 -7.22
C LEU A 16 51.03 26.85 -8.26
N LEU A 17 51.09 27.76 -9.24
CA LEU A 17 50.15 27.82 -10.36
C LEU A 17 50.25 26.58 -11.24
N LEU A 18 51.46 26.12 -11.58
CA LEU A 18 51.69 24.86 -12.30
C LEU A 18 51.13 23.65 -11.54
N GLY A 19 51.31 23.60 -10.22
CA GLY A 19 50.76 22.54 -9.37
C GLY A 19 49.23 22.53 -9.38
N VAL A 20 48.59 23.70 -9.24
CA VAL A 20 47.13 23.84 -9.30
C VAL A 20 46.58 23.47 -10.67
N SER A 21 47.21 23.96 -11.75
CA SER A 21 46.86 23.57 -13.12
C SER A 21 47.03 22.07 -13.35
N GLY A 22 48.08 21.45 -12.82
CA GLY A 22 48.31 20.01 -12.89
C GLY A 22 47.20 19.20 -12.21
N VAL A 23 46.76 19.61 -11.02
CA VAL A 23 45.62 18.97 -10.32
C VAL A 23 44.31 19.16 -11.09
N TRP A 24 44.10 20.35 -11.66
CA TRP A 24 42.90 20.64 -12.45
C TRP A 24 42.85 19.80 -13.73
N PHE A 25 43.95 19.75 -14.48
CA PHE A 25 44.09 18.87 -15.64
C PHE A 25 43.94 17.39 -15.27
N TYR A 26 44.51 16.95 -14.14
CA TYR A 26 44.36 15.57 -13.68
C TYR A 26 42.89 15.20 -13.43
N LYS A 27 42.10 16.09 -12.81
CA LYS A 27 40.66 15.90 -12.59
C LYS A 27 39.88 15.93 -13.91
N GLU A 28 40.22 16.82 -14.83
CA GLU A 28 39.57 16.92 -16.14
C GLU A 28 39.82 15.68 -17.02
N PHE A 29 41.04 15.13 -16.97
CA PHE A 29 41.39 13.93 -17.72
C PHE A 29 40.95 12.63 -17.02
N ASN A 30 40.76 12.65 -15.70
CA ASN A 30 40.26 11.52 -14.89
C ASN A 30 38.98 11.86 -14.13
N PRO A 31 37.89 12.21 -14.84
CA PRO A 31 36.63 12.50 -14.20
C PRO A 31 36.06 11.22 -13.57
N GLU A 32 35.39 11.37 -12.44
CA GLU A 32 34.86 10.24 -11.64
C GLU A 32 33.99 9.28 -12.47
N TRP A 33 33.24 9.79 -13.46
CA TRP A 33 32.42 8.96 -14.34
C TRP A 33 33.24 7.92 -15.13
N LYS A 34 34.51 8.19 -15.49
CA LYS A 34 35.35 7.19 -16.18
C LYS A 34 35.65 5.99 -15.29
N GLN A 35 35.73 6.18 -13.98
CA GLN A 35 35.92 5.08 -13.04
C GLN A 35 34.64 4.24 -12.93
N HIS A 36 33.47 4.89 -12.83
CA HIS A 36 32.18 4.20 -12.85
C HIS A 36 31.98 3.41 -14.15
N GLN A 37 32.24 4.03 -15.31
CA GLN A 37 32.11 3.37 -16.61
C GLN A 37 33.04 2.16 -16.75
N ARG A 38 34.30 2.25 -16.30
CA ARG A 38 35.23 1.11 -16.34
C ARG A 38 34.76 -0.04 -15.46
N THR A 39 34.21 0.27 -14.29
CA THR A 39 33.67 -0.73 -13.34
C THR A 39 32.49 -1.45 -13.98
N GLU A 40 31.55 -0.72 -14.56
CA GLU A 40 30.38 -1.27 -15.24
C GLU A 40 30.75 -2.12 -16.46
N ILE A 41 31.75 -1.70 -17.26
CA ILE A 41 32.27 -2.50 -18.37
C ILE A 41 32.89 -3.80 -17.86
N GLN A 42 33.70 -3.77 -16.80
CA GLN A 42 34.29 -4.97 -16.20
C GLN A 42 33.23 -5.92 -15.64
N GLU A 43 32.20 -5.40 -14.98
CA GLU A 43 31.08 -6.20 -14.48
C GLU A 43 30.33 -6.86 -15.64
N ASN A 44 30.03 -6.12 -16.70
CA ASN A 44 29.38 -6.66 -17.91
C ASN A 44 30.24 -7.71 -18.63
N GLU A 45 31.56 -7.50 -18.74
CA GLU A 45 32.47 -8.51 -19.27
C GLU A 45 32.54 -9.76 -18.37
N ALA A 46 32.48 -9.60 -17.05
CA ALA A 46 32.44 -10.71 -16.09
C ALA A 46 31.12 -11.50 -16.12
N LEU A 47 30.07 -10.95 -16.73
CA LEU A 47 28.80 -11.63 -16.99
C LEU A 47 28.78 -12.34 -18.37
N LYS A 48 29.70 -11.98 -19.26
CA LYS A 48 29.81 -12.55 -20.61
C LYS A 48 30.17 -14.03 -20.53
N GLY A 49 29.31 -14.89 -21.07
CA GLY A 49 29.50 -16.36 -21.04
C GLY A 49 28.99 -17.05 -19.76
N LYS A 50 28.47 -16.30 -18.78
CA LYS A 50 27.72 -16.90 -17.67
C LYS A 50 26.31 -17.26 -18.14
N ARG A 51 25.78 -18.39 -17.68
CA ARG A 51 24.35 -18.69 -17.80
C ARG A 51 23.59 -17.74 -16.88
N LEU A 52 22.92 -16.76 -17.47
CA LEU A 52 22.02 -15.86 -16.74
C LEU A 52 20.74 -16.63 -16.43
N GLU A 53 20.33 -16.61 -15.17
CA GLU A 53 19.08 -17.21 -14.71
C GLU A 53 17.96 -16.16 -14.71
N ILE A 54 16.75 -16.57 -15.07
CA ILE A 54 15.57 -15.71 -15.02
C ILE A 54 15.15 -15.60 -13.56
N LYS A 55 15.23 -14.39 -12.98
CA LYS A 55 14.66 -14.12 -11.65
C LYS A 55 13.15 -13.97 -11.78
N GLN A 56 12.43 -14.99 -11.33
CA GLN A 56 10.97 -15.04 -11.40
C GLN A 56 10.36 -15.07 -10.00
N ILE A 57 9.41 -14.17 -9.74
CA ILE A 57 8.56 -14.25 -8.56
C ILE A 57 7.36 -15.14 -8.90
N LEU A 58 7.24 -16.25 -8.17
CA LEU A 58 6.02 -17.06 -8.16
C LEU A 58 5.06 -16.43 -7.16
N LEU A 59 4.08 -15.68 -7.66
CA LEU A 59 3.09 -15.03 -6.83
C LEU A 59 2.21 -16.11 -6.19
N LYS A 60 2.38 -16.28 -4.87
CA LYS A 60 1.75 -17.35 -4.11
C LYS A 60 0.27 -17.03 -3.93
N GLY A 61 -0.61 -17.86 -4.49
CA GLY A 61 -1.89 -18.15 -3.86
C GLY A 61 -1.65 -19.32 -2.90
N GLU A 62 -2.04 -19.20 -1.64
CA GLU A 62 -1.76 -20.20 -0.58
C GLU A 62 -2.17 -21.64 -0.96
N GLY A 63 -3.15 -21.84 -1.85
CA GLY A 63 -3.63 -23.15 -2.29
C GLY A 63 -2.83 -23.86 -3.40
N LEU A 64 -1.77 -23.27 -3.97
CA LEU A 64 -1.08 -23.84 -5.15
C LEU A 64 0.25 -24.54 -4.83
N TRP A 65 0.90 -24.19 -3.71
CA TRP A 65 2.16 -24.83 -3.31
C TRP A 65 1.98 -26.21 -2.67
N SER A 66 0.80 -26.50 -2.09
CA SER A 66 0.51 -27.83 -1.53
C SER A 66 0.60 -28.96 -2.57
N ASN A 67 0.46 -28.61 -3.86
CA ASN A 67 0.52 -29.55 -4.98
C ASN A 67 1.84 -29.49 -5.78
N GLN A 68 2.83 -28.71 -5.34
CA GLN A 68 4.08 -28.45 -6.08
C GLN A 68 3.88 -27.89 -7.50
N GLU A 69 2.74 -27.25 -7.76
CA GLU A 69 2.45 -26.62 -9.04
C GLU A 69 2.83 -25.13 -9.00
N SER A 70 3.42 -24.63 -10.09
CA SER A 70 3.60 -23.18 -10.24
C SER A 70 2.23 -22.53 -10.39
N GLY A 71 1.94 -21.53 -9.57
CA GLY A 71 0.69 -20.77 -9.72
C GLY A 71 0.55 -20.14 -11.12
N PRO A 72 -0.69 -19.87 -11.58
CA PRO A 72 -0.92 -19.33 -12.92
C PRO A 72 -0.32 -17.93 -13.10
N ARG A 73 0.05 -17.26 -12.01
CA ARG A 73 0.56 -15.90 -12.01
C ARG A 73 2.06 -15.85 -11.81
N VAL A 74 2.73 -15.12 -12.70
CA VAL A 74 4.18 -15.03 -12.80
C VAL A 74 4.56 -13.56 -13.00
N ASP A 75 5.59 -13.12 -12.28
CA ASP A 75 6.17 -11.79 -12.43
C ASP A 75 7.69 -11.90 -12.67
N ARG A 76 8.13 -11.48 -13.86
CA ARG A 76 9.53 -11.50 -14.32
C ARG A 76 10.15 -10.11 -14.36
N CYS A 77 9.48 -9.07 -13.86
CA CYS A 77 10.01 -7.70 -13.91
C CYS A 77 11.38 -7.60 -13.25
N MET A 78 11.64 -8.33 -12.16
CA MET A 78 12.95 -8.35 -11.50
C MET A 78 14.07 -9.05 -12.29
N THR A 79 13.76 -9.70 -13.41
CA THR A 79 14.79 -10.19 -14.34
C THR A 79 15.54 -9.03 -14.99
N CYS A 80 14.83 -7.93 -15.30
CA CYS A 80 15.42 -6.70 -15.84
C CYS A 80 15.65 -5.65 -14.75
N HIS A 81 14.76 -5.57 -13.76
CA HIS A 81 14.85 -4.65 -12.62
C HIS A 81 15.49 -5.34 -11.40
N ILE A 82 16.79 -5.60 -11.51
CA ILE A 82 17.53 -6.48 -10.59
C ILE A 82 17.83 -5.88 -9.19
N ASP A 83 17.75 -4.55 -9.05
CA ASP A 83 18.04 -3.85 -7.79
C ASP A 83 16.83 -3.88 -6.83
N GLU A 84 16.66 -5.03 -6.17
CA GLU A 84 15.57 -5.29 -5.25
C GLU A 84 15.56 -4.34 -4.04
N GLU A 85 16.73 -3.97 -3.51
CA GLU A 85 16.81 -3.05 -2.37
C GLU A 85 16.27 -1.66 -2.74
N LYS A 86 16.62 -1.16 -3.93
CA LYS A 86 16.10 0.10 -4.43
C LYS A 86 14.61 0.01 -4.71
N LEU A 87 14.14 -1.10 -5.29
CA LEU A 87 12.71 -1.32 -5.50
C LEU A 87 11.94 -1.30 -4.18
N VAL A 88 12.35 -2.08 -3.17
CA VAL A 88 11.69 -2.12 -1.86
C VAL A 88 11.63 -0.75 -1.20
N LYS A 89 12.68 0.08 -1.34
CA LYS A 89 12.70 1.46 -0.80
C LYS A 89 11.66 2.39 -1.44
N LEU A 90 11.28 2.14 -2.70
CA LEU A 90 10.30 2.93 -3.44
C LEU A 90 8.85 2.49 -3.23
N HIS A 91 8.61 1.28 -2.69
CA HIS A 91 7.28 0.74 -2.48
C HIS A 91 6.68 1.12 -1.11
N PRO A 92 5.34 1.20 -0.98
CA PRO A 92 4.70 1.53 0.29
C PRO A 92 5.03 0.51 1.38
N LYS A 93 5.63 0.96 2.48
CA LYS A 93 5.94 0.12 3.66
C LYS A 93 4.69 -0.40 4.38
N GLU A 94 3.53 0.16 4.06
CA GLU A 94 2.27 -0.08 4.76
C GLU A 94 1.40 -1.16 4.10
N LEU A 95 1.85 -1.73 2.98
CA LEU A 95 1.21 -2.89 2.38
C LEU A 95 1.33 -4.08 3.34
N PRO A 96 0.22 -4.67 3.79
CA PRO A 96 0.24 -5.83 4.69
C PRO A 96 0.62 -7.13 3.97
N ILE A 97 1.10 -7.04 2.73
CA ILE A 97 1.49 -8.17 1.88
C ILE A 97 2.97 -7.97 1.50
N PRO A 98 3.85 -8.95 1.72
CA PRO A 98 5.26 -8.85 1.31
C PRO A 98 5.43 -8.65 -0.21
N TYR A 99 6.45 -7.90 -0.62
CA TYR A 99 6.72 -7.55 -2.03
C TYR A 99 6.86 -8.78 -2.95
N ASP A 100 7.57 -9.80 -2.47
CA ASP A 100 7.77 -11.09 -3.12
C ASP A 100 6.50 -11.96 -3.19
N VAL A 101 5.41 -11.56 -2.53
CA VAL A 101 4.11 -12.23 -2.60
C VAL A 101 3.22 -11.58 -3.66
N TYR A 102 3.19 -10.25 -3.77
CA TYR A 102 2.26 -9.56 -4.67
C TYR A 102 2.84 -9.20 -6.04
N GLY A 103 4.14 -8.90 -6.16
CA GLY A 103 4.79 -8.59 -7.44
C GLY A 103 4.38 -7.25 -8.09
N CYS A 104 5.12 -6.83 -9.11
CA CYS A 104 4.94 -5.54 -9.78
C CYS A 104 3.57 -5.42 -10.46
N THR A 105 3.13 -6.48 -11.15
CA THR A 105 1.95 -6.44 -12.03
C THR A 105 0.60 -6.25 -11.31
N VAL A 106 0.55 -6.37 -9.98
CA VAL A 106 -0.68 -6.09 -9.19
C VAL A 106 -1.07 -4.63 -9.37
N CYS A 107 -0.14 -3.75 -9.03
CA CYS A 107 -0.35 -2.31 -9.00
C CYS A 107 0.04 -1.69 -10.34
N HIS A 108 1.14 -2.15 -10.95
CA HIS A 108 1.66 -1.55 -12.17
C HIS A 108 1.01 -2.07 -13.45
N GLY A 109 0.30 -3.21 -13.45
CA GLY A 109 -0.18 -3.77 -14.72
C GLY A 109 0.96 -4.40 -15.53
N GLY A 110 0.94 -4.28 -16.85
CA GLY A 110 1.96 -4.92 -17.68
C GLY A 110 1.77 -6.44 -17.85
N ASN A 111 2.70 -7.04 -18.60
CA ASN A 111 2.75 -8.48 -18.84
C ASN A 111 3.92 -9.12 -18.07
N GLY A 112 3.65 -9.62 -16.86
CA GLY A 112 4.67 -10.25 -16.01
C GLY A 112 5.30 -11.53 -16.58
N ARG A 113 4.77 -12.09 -17.67
CA ARG A 113 5.35 -13.24 -18.37
C ARG A 113 6.25 -12.86 -19.54
N ALA A 114 6.19 -11.63 -20.02
CA ALA A 114 7.02 -11.19 -21.12
C ALA A 114 8.52 -11.30 -20.77
N LEU A 115 9.32 -11.60 -21.78
CA LEU A 115 10.79 -11.65 -21.70
C LEU A 115 11.44 -10.49 -22.47
N GLU A 116 10.62 -9.64 -23.08
CA GLU A 116 11.02 -8.46 -23.86
C GLU A 116 10.38 -7.21 -23.27
N SER A 117 11.09 -6.08 -23.36
CA SER A 117 10.69 -4.85 -22.68
C SER A 117 9.37 -4.28 -23.17
N GLU A 118 9.14 -4.25 -24.49
CA GLU A 118 7.93 -3.66 -25.07
C GLU A 118 6.67 -4.46 -24.67
N PRO A 119 6.61 -5.79 -24.86
CA PRO A 119 5.49 -6.58 -24.36
C PRO A 119 5.34 -6.55 -22.84
N ALA A 120 6.43 -6.46 -22.06
CA ALA A 120 6.35 -6.39 -20.60
C ALA A 120 5.67 -5.12 -20.10
N HIS A 121 5.91 -3.99 -20.77
CA HIS A 121 5.40 -2.68 -20.39
C HIS A 121 4.07 -2.31 -21.05
N GLU A 122 3.51 -3.17 -21.89
CA GLU A 122 2.18 -2.97 -22.50
C GLU A 122 1.10 -2.82 -21.41
N HIS A 123 0.39 -1.69 -21.40
CA HIS A 123 -0.59 -1.34 -20.36
C HIS A 123 -0.01 -1.30 -18.93
N MET A 124 1.27 -0.95 -18.79
CA MET A 124 1.90 -0.73 -17.50
C MET A 124 1.79 0.74 -17.07
N TYR A 125 1.58 0.96 -15.78
CA TYR A 125 1.70 2.26 -15.11
C TYR A 125 3.14 2.41 -14.60
N SER A 126 3.84 3.43 -15.08
CA SER A 126 5.26 3.67 -14.78
C SER A 126 5.54 4.07 -13.34
N ASP A 127 4.61 4.77 -12.72
CA ASP A 127 4.81 5.44 -11.44
C ASP A 127 3.48 5.62 -10.68
N ARG A 128 3.57 6.28 -9.52
CA ARG A 128 2.44 6.51 -8.62
C ARG A 128 1.35 7.36 -9.25
N ASP A 129 1.72 8.38 -10.00
CA ASP A 129 0.77 9.32 -10.60
C ASP A 129 0.04 8.61 -11.74
N ALA A 130 0.77 7.88 -12.59
CA ALA A 130 0.17 7.01 -13.61
C ALA A 130 -0.76 5.94 -13.02
N MET A 131 -0.44 5.37 -11.84
CA MET A 131 -1.34 4.44 -11.15
C MET A 131 -2.60 5.15 -10.65
N GLN A 132 -2.46 6.35 -10.09
CA GLN A 132 -3.57 7.14 -9.57
C GLN A 132 -4.49 7.62 -10.70
N GLU A 133 -3.90 8.07 -11.80
CA GLU A 133 -4.60 8.57 -12.99
C GLU A 133 -5.16 7.42 -13.83
N GLY A 134 -4.46 6.30 -13.90
CA GLY A 134 -4.76 5.19 -14.78
C GLY A 134 -5.96 4.33 -14.37
N ARG A 135 -6.58 4.58 -13.20
CA ARG A 135 -7.66 3.75 -12.64
C ARG A 135 -8.94 4.53 -12.38
N TYR A 136 -9.40 5.34 -13.33
CA TYR A 136 -10.66 6.08 -13.23
C TYR A 136 -11.93 5.26 -13.51
N SER A 137 -11.81 3.97 -13.82
CA SER A 137 -12.96 3.07 -13.99
C SER A 137 -12.99 2.00 -12.91
N ALA A 138 -14.21 1.64 -12.52
CA ALA A 138 -14.46 0.51 -11.64
C ALA A 138 -13.85 -0.78 -12.19
N ASP A 139 -13.78 -0.96 -13.51
CA ASP A 139 -13.19 -2.15 -14.12
C ASP A 139 -11.69 -2.29 -13.83
N GLU A 140 -10.93 -1.20 -13.88
CA GLU A 140 -9.50 -1.27 -13.54
C GLU A 140 -9.26 -1.51 -12.04
N PHE A 141 -10.11 -0.95 -11.18
CA PHE A 141 -10.10 -1.28 -9.74
C PHE A 141 -10.45 -2.75 -9.50
N ILE A 142 -11.50 -3.25 -10.14
CA ILE A 142 -11.91 -4.65 -10.02
C ILE A 142 -10.80 -5.58 -10.53
N LYS A 143 -10.15 -5.24 -11.66
CA LYS A 143 -8.98 -6.00 -12.16
C LYS A 143 -7.84 -6.00 -11.14
N MET A 144 -7.56 -4.86 -10.49
CA MET A 144 -6.56 -4.78 -9.42
C MET A 144 -6.91 -5.68 -8.24
N TRP A 145 -8.13 -5.53 -7.72
CA TRP A 145 -8.59 -6.24 -6.55
C TRP A 145 -8.67 -7.75 -6.82
N LYS A 146 -9.04 -8.17 -8.03
CA LYS A 146 -8.93 -9.56 -8.46
C LYS A 146 -7.47 -10.05 -8.46
N ARG A 147 -6.52 -9.24 -8.94
CA ARG A 147 -5.08 -9.56 -8.88
C ARG A 147 -4.58 -9.69 -7.44
N LEU A 148 -5.06 -8.85 -6.52
CA LEU A 148 -4.79 -8.97 -5.08
C LEU A 148 -5.41 -10.24 -4.48
N ARG A 149 -6.67 -10.56 -4.84
CA ARG A 149 -7.39 -11.75 -4.34
C ARG A 149 -6.71 -13.05 -4.73
N VAL A 150 -6.10 -13.14 -5.91
CA VAL A 150 -5.35 -14.34 -6.35
C VAL A 150 -4.20 -14.70 -5.39
N LEU A 151 -3.76 -13.77 -4.54
CA LEU A 151 -2.77 -14.03 -3.48
C LEU A 151 -3.37 -14.73 -2.25
N ASN A 152 -4.70 -14.77 -2.13
CA ASN A 152 -5.44 -15.35 -1.01
C ASN A 152 -6.65 -16.17 -1.51
N PRO A 153 -6.44 -17.43 -1.93
CA PRO A 153 -7.40 -18.24 -2.68
C PRO A 153 -8.55 -18.85 -1.86
N GLU A 154 -8.64 -18.61 -0.55
CA GLU A 154 -9.64 -19.29 0.30
C GLU A 154 -11.05 -18.66 0.28
N GLU A 155 -11.26 -17.51 -0.36
CA GLU A 155 -12.58 -16.84 -0.32
C GLU A 155 -13.18 -16.62 -1.71
N GLU A 156 -14.05 -17.53 -2.10
CA GLU A 156 -14.99 -17.28 -3.19
C GLU A 156 -16.15 -16.42 -2.65
N ILE A 157 -16.26 -15.18 -3.17
CA ILE A 157 -17.47 -14.60 -3.80
C ILE A 157 -17.38 -13.05 -3.85
N ARG A 158 -16.61 -12.35 -3.00
CA ARG A 158 -16.58 -10.85 -2.96
C ARG A 158 -15.20 -10.23 -2.69
N LEU A 159 -14.97 -8.98 -3.12
CA LEU A 159 -13.66 -8.29 -3.04
C LEU A 159 -13.54 -7.32 -1.85
N ARG A 160 -14.16 -7.65 -0.70
CA ARG A 160 -14.28 -6.71 0.43
C ARG A 160 -12.93 -6.30 1.02
N ARG A 161 -12.04 -7.27 1.28
CA ARG A 161 -10.75 -6.98 1.92
C ARG A 161 -9.84 -6.25 0.94
N GLU A 162 -9.87 -6.67 -0.33
CA GLU A 162 -9.09 -6.09 -1.41
C GLU A 162 -9.55 -4.66 -1.71
N SER A 163 -10.84 -4.36 -1.55
CA SER A 163 -11.39 -3.02 -1.73
C SER A 163 -10.93 -2.01 -0.70
N PHE A 164 -10.10 -2.39 0.27
CA PHE A 164 -9.50 -1.45 1.22
C PHE A 164 -8.21 -0.85 0.68
N PHE A 165 -7.70 -1.34 -0.45
CA PHE A 165 -6.49 -0.84 -1.08
C PHE A 165 -6.81 -0.01 -2.33
N GLY A 166 -6.17 1.16 -2.41
CA GLY A 166 -6.25 2.09 -3.53
C GLY A 166 -5.35 1.67 -4.68
N PRO A 167 -5.30 2.47 -5.76
CA PRO A 167 -4.61 2.12 -7.01
C PRO A 167 -3.09 1.87 -6.83
N THR A 168 -2.51 2.51 -5.82
CA THR A 168 -1.09 2.45 -5.45
C THR A 168 -0.76 1.32 -4.45
N GLY A 169 -1.76 0.49 -4.09
CA GLY A 169 -1.62 -0.51 -3.02
C GLY A 169 -1.66 0.07 -1.60
N GLN A 170 -1.73 1.40 -1.45
CA GLN A 170 -1.92 2.03 -0.15
C GLN A 170 -3.32 1.76 0.39
N TYR A 171 -3.44 1.69 1.72
CA TYR A 171 -4.74 1.55 2.35
C TYR A 171 -5.55 2.83 2.17
N GLN A 172 -6.81 2.68 1.76
CA GLN A 172 -7.69 3.80 1.45
C GLN A 172 -8.12 4.58 2.68
N LEU A 173 -8.37 5.87 2.48
CA LEU A 173 -8.84 6.76 3.54
C LEU A 173 -10.32 6.51 3.87
N TYR A 174 -10.63 6.60 5.16
CA TYR A 174 -11.99 6.72 5.65
C TYR A 174 -12.40 8.19 5.59
N VAL A 175 -13.45 8.49 4.84
CA VAL A 175 -13.92 9.87 4.61
C VAL A 175 -14.99 10.28 5.61
N GLY A 176 -15.60 9.30 6.30
CA GLY A 176 -16.59 9.51 7.34
C GLY A 176 -18.03 9.60 6.83
N ASN A 177 -18.98 9.36 7.75
CA ASN A 177 -20.40 9.23 7.42
C ASN A 177 -21.02 10.47 6.78
N LYS A 178 -20.49 11.67 7.07
CA LYS A 178 -21.04 12.94 6.57
C LYS A 178 -21.04 12.96 5.04
N GLU A 179 -19.92 12.60 4.43
CA GLU A 179 -19.73 12.52 2.99
C GLU A 179 -20.75 11.59 2.32
N CYS A 180 -21.05 10.46 2.94
CA CYS A 180 -22.06 9.52 2.45
C CYS A 180 -23.48 10.11 2.60
N VAL A 181 -23.79 10.66 3.77
CA VAL A 181 -25.13 11.11 4.15
C VAL A 181 -25.59 12.32 3.33
N GLU A 182 -24.70 13.23 2.96
CA GLU A 182 -25.03 14.44 2.18
C GLU A 182 -25.74 14.11 0.87
N CYS A 183 -25.28 13.07 0.17
CA CYS A 183 -25.91 12.59 -1.06
C CYS A 183 -26.98 11.52 -0.78
N HIS A 184 -26.66 10.51 0.04
CA HIS A 184 -27.55 9.35 0.23
C HIS A 184 -28.82 9.66 1.02
N LYS A 185 -28.88 10.76 1.78
CA LYS A 185 -30.14 11.19 2.41
C LYS A 185 -31.19 11.57 1.37
N LYS A 186 -30.78 12.03 0.18
CA LYS A 186 -31.68 12.37 -0.93
C LYS A 186 -32.03 11.14 -1.76
N THR A 187 -31.06 10.29 -2.06
CA THR A 187 -31.24 9.14 -2.97
C THR A 187 -31.75 7.88 -2.27
N ASN A 188 -31.42 7.70 -0.98
CA ASN A 188 -31.75 6.52 -0.17
C ASN A 188 -32.20 6.93 1.26
N PRO A 189 -33.22 7.78 1.40
CA PRO A 189 -33.60 8.39 2.68
C PRO A 189 -33.95 7.35 3.75
N GLU A 190 -34.67 6.29 3.40
CA GLU A 190 -35.04 5.25 4.35
C GLU A 190 -33.83 4.55 4.97
N HIS A 191 -32.81 4.26 4.15
CA HIS A 191 -31.60 3.60 4.60
C HIS A 191 -30.83 4.49 5.57
N VAL A 192 -30.62 5.76 5.20
CA VAL A 192 -29.92 6.75 6.02
C VAL A 192 -30.67 7.01 7.33
N ASN A 193 -31.99 7.17 7.27
CA ASN A 193 -32.82 7.40 8.46
C ASN A 193 -32.80 6.20 9.41
N ARG A 194 -32.90 4.97 8.87
CA ARG A 194 -32.83 3.74 9.65
C ARG A 194 -31.47 3.59 10.35
N TRP A 195 -30.38 3.83 9.63
CA TRP A 195 -29.02 3.80 10.18
C TRP A 195 -28.86 4.84 11.31
N SER A 196 -29.28 6.09 11.04
CA SER A 196 -29.14 7.22 11.98
C SER A 196 -29.95 7.04 13.27
N ALA A 197 -31.14 6.42 13.17
CA ALA A 197 -32.07 6.32 14.28
C ALA A 197 -31.70 5.22 15.30
N THR A 198 -31.06 4.12 14.88
CA THR A 198 -31.11 2.91 15.72
C THR A 198 -29.84 2.08 15.84
N LYS A 199 -29.09 1.79 14.77
CA LYS A 199 -28.37 0.51 14.79
C LYS A 199 -26.93 0.51 15.29
N PHE A 200 -26.28 1.65 15.46
CA PHE A 200 -24.82 1.63 15.58
C PHE A 200 -24.18 2.60 16.59
N LYS A 201 -24.97 3.14 17.53
CA LYS A 201 -24.47 3.86 18.73
C LYS A 201 -23.84 2.91 19.77
N THR A 202 -23.16 1.88 19.29
CA THR A 202 -22.63 0.80 20.13
C THR A 202 -21.41 1.26 20.94
N PHE A 203 -20.66 2.25 20.45
CA PHE A 203 -19.53 2.82 21.19
C PHE A 203 -19.99 3.54 22.46
N GLU A 204 -21.02 4.38 22.36
CA GLU A 204 -21.62 5.06 23.52
C GLU A 204 -22.15 4.05 24.56
N ARG A 205 -22.62 2.89 24.10
CA ARG A 205 -23.08 1.81 24.99
C ARG A 205 -21.93 1.19 25.76
N ILE A 206 -20.81 0.87 25.11
CA ILE A 206 -19.64 0.26 25.78
C ILE A 206 -18.90 1.27 26.65
N GLU A 207 -18.84 2.56 26.29
CA GLU A 207 -18.21 3.60 27.13
C GLU A 207 -18.87 3.71 28.51
N LYS A 208 -20.14 3.32 28.62
CA LYS A 208 -20.89 3.30 29.89
C LYS A 208 -20.64 2.05 30.72
N GLU A 209 -20.09 0.98 30.14
CA GLU A 209 -19.92 -0.31 30.82
C GLU A 209 -18.71 -0.30 31.77
N PRO A 210 -18.84 -0.83 33.01
CA PRO A 210 -17.76 -0.83 34.00
C PRO A 210 -16.47 -1.50 33.53
N ASP A 211 -16.59 -2.63 32.81
CA ASP A 211 -15.45 -3.37 32.29
C ASP A 211 -14.66 -2.62 31.21
N TYR A 212 -15.32 -1.74 30.46
CA TYR A 212 -14.62 -0.89 29.49
C TYR A 212 -13.96 0.31 30.19
N LYS A 213 -14.64 0.94 31.15
CA LYS A 213 -14.09 2.06 31.92
C LYS A 213 -12.82 1.65 32.67
N ASN A 214 -12.88 0.52 33.37
CA ASN A 214 -11.80 -0.01 34.19
C ASN A 214 -10.85 -0.93 33.42
N GLY A 215 -11.13 -1.19 32.13
CA GLY A 215 -10.29 -2.03 31.28
C GLY A 215 -9.01 -1.33 30.84
N ASP A 216 -7.94 -2.11 30.73
CA ASP A 216 -6.66 -1.63 30.21
C ASP A 216 -6.71 -1.35 28.69
N ALA A 217 -5.61 -0.85 28.13
CA ALA A 217 -5.51 -0.56 26.71
C ALA A 217 -5.67 -1.81 25.82
N SER A 218 -5.21 -2.98 26.28
CA SER A 218 -5.30 -4.24 25.54
C SER A 218 -6.75 -4.71 25.42
N TYR A 219 -7.50 -4.60 26.52
CA TYR A 219 -8.93 -4.89 26.57
C TYR A 219 -9.72 -3.95 25.66
N LYS A 220 -9.47 -2.64 25.75
CA LYS A 220 -10.15 -1.63 24.93
C LYS A 220 -9.95 -1.87 23.43
N LYS A 221 -8.75 -2.30 23.02
CA LYS A 221 -8.46 -2.70 21.63
C LYS A 221 -9.34 -3.86 21.14
N GLN A 222 -9.74 -4.79 22.01
CA GLN A 222 -10.67 -5.86 21.63
C GLN A 222 -12.07 -5.31 21.32
N CYS A 223 -12.49 -4.24 22.00
CA CYS A 223 -13.78 -3.60 21.75
C CYS A 223 -13.77 -2.82 20.42
N TYR A 224 -12.64 -2.19 20.06
CA TYR A 224 -12.54 -1.38 18.85
C TYR A 224 -12.86 -2.17 17.57
N LYS A 225 -12.51 -3.47 17.53
CA LYS A 225 -12.79 -4.37 16.40
C LYS A 225 -14.26 -4.39 15.96
N CYS A 226 -15.21 -4.16 16.87
CA CYS A 226 -16.64 -4.25 16.59
C CYS A 226 -17.42 -2.96 16.87
N HIS A 227 -16.85 -2.03 17.64
CA HIS A 227 -17.53 -0.83 18.11
C HIS A 227 -17.02 0.45 17.46
N THR A 228 -16.07 0.36 16.53
CA THR A 228 -15.52 1.52 15.80
C THR A 228 -15.58 1.28 14.29
N THR A 229 -15.40 2.34 13.53
CA THR A 229 -15.26 2.29 12.08
C THR A 229 -13.79 2.27 11.72
N GLY A 230 -13.40 1.31 10.87
CA GLY A 230 -12.05 1.27 10.31
C GLY A 230 -10.94 0.96 11.31
N TYR A 231 -11.18 0.04 12.25
CA TYR A 231 -10.13 -0.39 13.18
C TYR A 231 -9.02 -1.17 12.44
N ARG A 232 -7.79 -0.66 12.54
CA ARG A 232 -6.56 -1.24 12.03
C ARG A 232 -5.82 -1.92 13.18
N GLU A 233 -5.88 -3.25 13.25
CA GLU A 233 -5.27 -4.02 14.35
C GLU A 233 -3.73 -3.88 14.39
N ASP A 234 -3.10 -3.80 13.22
CA ASP A 234 -1.66 -3.60 13.04
C ASP A 234 -1.18 -2.25 13.57
N LYS A 235 -2.00 -1.21 13.43
CA LYS A 235 -1.70 0.16 13.90
C LYS A 235 -2.32 0.49 15.27
N GLY A 236 -3.30 -0.30 15.72
CA GLY A 236 -4.09 -0.05 16.92
C GLY A 236 -4.95 1.22 16.87
N ILE A 237 -5.30 1.71 15.67
CA ILE A 237 -6.07 2.94 15.44
C ILE A 237 -7.42 2.64 14.79
N TYR A 238 -8.38 3.55 14.91
CA TYR A 238 -9.67 3.51 14.19
C TYR A 238 -9.99 4.87 13.59
N ALA A 239 -10.82 4.91 12.55
CA ALA A 239 -11.19 6.13 11.85
C ALA A 239 -12.28 6.93 12.60
N ALA A 240 -13.29 6.25 13.14
CA ALA A 240 -14.36 6.90 13.89
C ALA A 240 -14.93 6.03 15.01
N LYS A 241 -15.46 6.67 16.07
CA LYS A 241 -16.25 5.98 17.09
C LYS A 241 -17.59 5.53 16.51
N GLY A 242 -18.05 4.34 16.92
CA GLY A 242 -19.30 3.75 16.44
C GLY A 242 -19.16 3.06 15.09
N VAL A 243 -20.22 2.36 14.69
CA VAL A 243 -20.24 1.58 13.44
C VAL A 243 -20.90 2.40 12.32
N GLY A 244 -20.07 3.06 11.52
CA GLY A 244 -20.42 3.92 10.41
C GLY A 244 -20.74 3.17 9.11
N CYS A 245 -21.09 3.93 8.06
CA CYS A 245 -21.33 3.41 6.70
C CYS A 245 -20.14 2.57 6.23
N GLU A 246 -18.93 3.08 6.45
CA GLU A 246 -17.67 2.49 6.01
C GLU A 246 -17.26 1.23 6.82
N SER A 247 -17.95 0.93 7.93
CA SER A 247 -17.75 -0.34 8.64
C SER A 247 -18.25 -1.53 7.81
N CYS A 248 -19.31 -1.31 7.03
CA CYS A 248 -19.90 -2.33 6.16
C CYS A 248 -19.39 -2.21 4.72
N HIS A 249 -19.34 -0.99 4.18
CA HIS A 249 -19.02 -0.71 2.78
C HIS A 249 -17.51 -0.55 2.49
N GLY A 250 -16.67 -0.54 3.53
CA GLY A 250 -15.23 -0.28 3.42
C GLY A 250 -14.89 1.21 3.36
N PRO A 251 -13.59 1.56 3.27
CA PRO A 251 -13.12 2.93 3.17
C PRO A 251 -13.76 3.72 2.02
N GLY A 252 -14.03 5.00 2.27
CA GLY A 252 -14.79 5.88 1.39
C GLY A 252 -14.02 6.50 0.23
N GLU A 253 -12.68 6.52 0.26
CA GLU A 253 -11.85 7.35 -0.63
C GLU A 253 -12.17 7.18 -2.12
N VAL A 254 -12.18 5.95 -2.62
CA VAL A 254 -12.47 5.69 -4.05
C VAL A 254 -13.91 6.00 -4.40
N TYR A 255 -14.87 5.77 -3.48
CA TYR A 255 -16.26 6.12 -3.73
C TYR A 255 -16.45 7.65 -3.76
N ALA A 256 -15.82 8.38 -2.85
CA ALA A 256 -15.82 9.84 -2.85
C ALA A 256 -15.21 10.36 -4.15
N TYR A 257 -14.07 9.82 -4.57
CA TYR A 257 -13.42 10.19 -5.82
C TYR A 257 -14.31 10.00 -7.07
N LEU A 258 -15.03 8.88 -7.17
CA LEU A 258 -15.88 8.58 -8.33
C LEU A 258 -17.25 9.27 -8.27
N MET A 259 -17.89 9.26 -7.10
CA MET A 259 -19.28 9.72 -6.95
C MET A 259 -19.39 11.21 -6.65
N GLN A 260 -18.38 11.81 -6.02
CA GLN A 260 -18.32 13.25 -5.79
C GLN A 260 -17.54 13.90 -6.95
N ALA A 261 -17.92 15.11 -7.34
CA ALA A 261 -17.28 15.86 -8.43
C ALA A 261 -15.90 16.43 -8.01
N VAL A 262 -15.04 15.59 -7.43
CA VAL A 262 -13.63 15.91 -7.17
C VAL A 262 -12.83 15.89 -8.49
N ARG A 263 -13.33 15.15 -9.48
CA ARG A 263 -12.96 15.27 -10.91
C ARG A 263 -13.97 16.17 -11.64
N GLU A 264 -13.60 16.64 -12.84
CA GLU A 264 -14.43 17.56 -13.65
C GLU A 264 -15.89 17.10 -13.82
N GLU A 265 -16.16 15.78 -13.82
CA GLU A 265 -17.51 15.21 -13.86
C GLU A 265 -17.64 14.01 -12.92
N SER A 266 -18.63 13.93 -12.02
CA SER A 266 -18.87 12.71 -11.23
C SER A 266 -19.40 11.54 -12.08
N ASP A 267 -19.09 10.30 -11.70
CA ASP A 267 -19.66 9.07 -12.29
C ASP A 267 -20.08 8.12 -11.18
N VAL A 268 -21.35 8.29 -10.83
CA VAL A 268 -22.03 7.53 -9.79
C VAL A 268 -22.13 6.05 -10.16
N GLU A 269 -22.22 5.71 -11.45
CA GLU A 269 -22.38 4.32 -11.93
C GLU A 269 -21.12 3.49 -11.63
N GLN A 270 -19.93 4.05 -11.88
CA GLN A 270 -18.65 3.41 -11.53
C GLN A 270 -18.57 3.17 -10.02
N GLY A 271 -18.93 4.16 -9.21
CA GLY A 271 -18.95 4.01 -7.76
C GLY A 271 -19.94 2.91 -7.31
N GLN A 272 -21.12 2.84 -7.89
CA GLN A 272 -22.13 1.82 -7.57
C GLN A 272 -21.65 0.41 -7.93
N LYS A 273 -20.96 0.27 -9.07
CA LYS A 273 -20.35 -0.99 -9.50
C LYS A 273 -19.32 -1.49 -8.49
N LEU A 274 -18.47 -0.60 -7.98
CA LEU A 274 -17.52 -0.96 -6.91
C LEU A 274 -18.23 -1.37 -5.63
N ALA A 275 -19.21 -0.58 -5.16
CA ALA A 275 -19.93 -0.86 -3.92
C ALA A 275 -20.66 -2.21 -3.95
N LYS A 276 -21.16 -2.62 -5.12
CA LYS A 276 -21.85 -3.91 -5.31
C LYS A 276 -20.89 -5.11 -5.19
N ILE A 277 -19.66 -4.99 -5.68
CA ILE A 277 -18.66 -6.07 -5.68
C ILE A 277 -17.89 -6.15 -4.35
N SER A 278 -17.68 -5.03 -3.68
CA SER A 278 -16.94 -4.94 -2.42
C SER A 278 -17.78 -5.30 -1.20
N PHE A 279 -19.09 -5.04 -1.21
CA PHE A 279 -19.93 -5.34 -0.04
C PHE A 279 -20.09 -6.84 0.17
N ASP A 280 -19.81 -7.37 1.35
CA ASP A 280 -20.03 -8.78 1.74
C ASP A 280 -20.92 -8.91 2.98
N PHE A 281 -21.96 -9.75 2.90
CA PHE A 281 -22.88 -10.01 4.00
C PHE A 281 -22.20 -10.73 5.18
N ASN A 282 -21.08 -11.41 4.94
CA ASN A 282 -20.29 -12.03 6.00
C ASN A 282 -19.74 -10.99 7.01
N ILE A 283 -19.74 -9.70 6.67
CA ILE A 283 -19.36 -8.60 7.59
C ILE A 283 -20.15 -8.61 8.91
N CYS A 284 -21.41 -9.08 8.88
CA CYS A 284 -22.20 -9.22 10.10
C CYS A 284 -21.49 -10.18 11.09
N GLY A 285 -20.90 -11.24 10.56
CA GLY A 285 -20.18 -12.27 11.30
C GLY A 285 -18.86 -11.80 11.90
N ASP A 286 -18.25 -10.73 11.42
CA ASP A 286 -17.02 -10.18 12.03
C ASP A 286 -17.26 -9.75 13.49
N CYS A 287 -18.50 -9.31 13.78
CA CYS A 287 -18.92 -8.79 15.08
C CYS A 287 -19.90 -9.73 15.80
N HIS A 288 -20.89 -10.28 15.11
CA HIS A 288 -21.98 -11.04 15.70
C HIS A 288 -21.64 -12.53 15.88
N ILE A 289 -20.59 -12.81 16.66
CA ILE A 289 -20.18 -14.17 17.05
C ILE A 289 -20.54 -14.41 18.52
N PRO A 290 -21.17 -15.53 18.90
CA PRO A 290 -21.59 -15.78 20.29
C PRO A 290 -20.48 -15.58 21.34
N LYS A 291 -19.24 -15.96 21.01
CA LYS A 291 -18.10 -15.90 21.94
C LYS A 291 -17.40 -14.54 22.01
N ARG A 292 -17.72 -13.57 21.13
CA ARG A 292 -17.10 -12.23 21.07
C ARG A 292 -17.32 -11.36 22.31
N HIS A 293 -18.09 -11.82 23.30
CA HIS A 293 -18.31 -11.11 24.55
C HIS A 293 -17.84 -11.89 25.80
N GLU A 294 -17.29 -13.11 25.64
CA GLU A 294 -16.81 -13.90 26.78
C GLU A 294 -15.62 -13.26 27.51
N MET A 295 -14.79 -12.49 26.79
CA MET A 295 -13.66 -11.75 27.38
C MET A 295 -14.11 -10.76 28.46
N ARG A 296 -15.37 -10.28 28.39
CA ARG A 296 -15.92 -9.35 29.39
C ARG A 296 -15.98 -9.98 30.78
N GLN A 297 -16.32 -11.27 30.85
CA GLN A 297 -16.41 -11.99 32.12
C GLN A 297 -15.03 -12.17 32.75
N LYS A 298 -14.02 -12.50 31.93
CA LYS A 298 -12.62 -12.60 32.37
C LYS A 298 -12.13 -11.25 32.90
N ASN A 299 -12.37 -10.17 32.16
CA ASN A 299 -11.91 -8.85 32.57
C ASN A 299 -12.60 -8.36 33.86
N LYS A 300 -13.91 -8.59 34.01
CA LYS A 300 -14.65 -8.28 35.25
C LYS A 300 -14.09 -9.02 36.46
N LYS A 301 -13.65 -10.29 36.30
CA LYS A 301 -13.00 -11.05 37.37
C LYS A 301 -11.62 -10.49 37.73
N ASN A 302 -10.82 -10.10 36.73
CA ASN A 302 -9.50 -9.52 36.95
C ASN A 302 -9.56 -8.16 37.66
N ILE A 303 -10.51 -7.30 37.29
CA ILE A 303 -10.74 -6.01 37.96
C ILE A 303 -11.06 -6.23 39.44
N LYS A 304 -11.98 -7.15 39.75
CA LYS A 304 -12.34 -7.49 41.15
C LYS A 304 -11.20 -8.11 41.94
N ALA A 305 -10.24 -8.77 41.29
CA ALA A 305 -9.10 -9.40 41.94
C ALA A 305 -7.96 -8.43 42.23
N GLY A 306 -7.84 -7.33 41.47
CA GLY A 306 -6.84 -6.28 41.67
C GLY A 306 -7.28 -5.14 42.60
N GLU A 307 -8.53 -5.15 43.07
CA GLU A 307 -9.10 -4.21 44.05
C GLU A 307 -8.95 -4.70 45.51
N ASN A 308 -8.32 -5.87 45.72
CA ASN A 308 -8.03 -6.46 47.04
C ASN A 308 -6.55 -6.35 47.41
#